data_AF-A0A4R7G804-F1
#
_entry.id   AF-A0A4R7G804-F1
#
_cell.length_a   1.000
_cell.length_b   1.000
_cell.length_c   1.000
_cell.angle_alpha   90.00
_cell.angle_beta   90.00
_cell.angle_gamma   90.00
#
_symmetry.space_group_name_H-M   'P 1'
#
loop_
_entity.id
_entity.type
_entity.pdbx_description
1 polymer ?
#
loop_
_entity_poly.entity_id
_entity_poly.type
_entity_poly.pdbx_seq_one_letter_code
_entity_poly.pdbx_strand_id
1 'polypeptide(L)'
;MPQVLDHTSIPAWALEPTVQSVDARAAQCTILSYDAARVAGEWGSSLDAQGVRHRVLPFTPAGSFAAGSQRERDVALAEERRTLAVEVERAVVGWRLLIAGALADVLRVRALALQSGLMDAEIVIGTTSVKVIPVTCAHCEATTVTQAAAAQVITCGGCQLPLLVHHHVSRLKGAFLGYKNDAEVSVSDSEGPR
;
A
#
# COMPACT_ATOMS: atom_id res chain seq x y z
N MET A 1 3.52 -27.23 4.80
CA MET A 1 4.65 -26.42 4.31
C MET A 1 4.07 -25.28 3.50
N PRO A 2 4.46 -24.02 3.70
CA PRO A 2 3.95 -22.93 2.87
C PRO A 2 4.38 -23.19 1.42
N GLN A 3 3.42 -23.19 0.51
CA GLN A 3 3.66 -23.43 -0.90
C GLN A 3 4.53 -22.29 -1.44
N VAL A 4 5.75 -22.62 -1.88
CA VAL A 4 6.62 -21.64 -2.54
C VAL A 4 6.02 -21.37 -3.91
N LEU A 5 5.53 -20.15 -4.12
CA LEU A 5 5.03 -19.72 -5.41
C LEU A 5 6.19 -19.18 -6.22
N ASP A 6 6.56 -19.87 -7.31
CA ASP A 6 7.67 -19.51 -8.20
C ASP A 6 7.50 -18.11 -8.82
N HIS A 7 6.27 -17.61 -8.88
CA HIS A 7 5.94 -16.27 -9.34
C HIS A 7 4.95 -15.60 -8.38
N THR A 8 5.46 -14.69 -7.54
CA THR A 8 4.64 -13.80 -6.73
C THR A 8 4.77 -12.37 -7.22
N SER A 9 3.63 -11.69 -7.31
CA SER A 9 3.59 -10.24 -7.55
C SER A 9 3.73 -9.43 -6.26
N ILE A 10 3.86 -10.10 -5.11
CA ILE A 10 4.09 -9.45 -3.83
C ILE A 10 5.53 -8.94 -3.83
N PRO A 11 5.75 -7.63 -3.76
CA PRO A 11 7.11 -7.10 -3.69
C PRO A 11 7.76 -7.49 -2.35
N ALA A 12 9.09 -7.68 -2.35
CA ALA A 12 9.82 -8.09 -1.14
C ALA A 12 9.57 -7.15 0.06
N TRP A 13 9.47 -5.84 -0.17
CA TRP A 13 9.18 -4.85 0.87
C TRP A 13 7.77 -4.95 1.48
N ALA A 14 6.88 -5.77 0.89
CA ALA A 14 5.55 -6.07 1.42
C ALA A 14 5.50 -7.40 2.21
N LEU A 15 6.58 -8.19 2.21
CA LEU A 15 6.68 -9.42 3.00
C LEU A 15 7.30 -9.16 4.37
N GLU A 16 8.27 -8.26 4.44
CA GLU A 16 8.99 -7.90 5.67
C GLU A 16 9.25 -6.39 5.72
N PRO A 17 9.27 -5.78 6.92
CA PRO A 17 9.64 -4.38 7.08
C PRO A 17 11.01 -4.11 6.44
N THR A 18 11.03 -3.21 5.46
CA THR A 18 12.21 -2.96 4.63
C THR A 18 12.35 -1.46 4.40
N VAL A 19 13.56 -0.93 4.58
CA VAL A 19 13.89 0.46 4.23
C VAL A 19 14.89 0.44 3.07
N GLN A 20 14.45 0.87 1.90
CA GLN A 20 15.34 1.02 0.74
C GLN A 20 16.30 2.20 0.93
N SER A 21 17.49 2.09 0.36
CA SER A 21 18.45 3.21 0.33
C SER A 21 17.97 4.32 -0.59
N VAL A 22 18.32 5.56 -0.27
CA VAL A 22 18.08 6.73 -1.14
C VAL A 22 18.98 6.69 -2.39
N ASP A 23 18.49 7.23 -3.50
CA ASP A 23 19.27 7.39 -4.74
C ASP A 23 20.14 8.65 -4.66
N ALA A 24 21.46 8.46 -4.56
CA ALA A 24 22.43 9.55 -4.50
C ALA A 24 22.48 10.42 -5.76
N ARG A 25 21.91 9.95 -6.87
CA ARG A 25 21.84 10.68 -8.12
C ARG A 25 20.52 11.45 -8.29
N ALA A 26 19.64 11.41 -7.29
CA ALA A 26 18.41 12.19 -7.33
C ALA A 26 18.73 13.69 -7.37
N ALA A 27 18.08 14.41 -8.28
CA ALA A 27 18.19 15.87 -8.34
C ALA A 27 17.39 16.55 -7.21
N GLN A 28 16.30 15.90 -6.79
CA GLN A 28 15.44 16.34 -5.71
C GLN A 28 14.62 15.15 -5.18
N CYS A 29 14.35 15.13 -3.88
CA CYS A 29 13.50 14.12 -3.26
C CYS A 29 12.30 14.75 -2.55
N THR A 30 11.16 14.07 -2.54
CA THR A 30 10.06 14.35 -1.60
C THR A 30 9.81 13.10 -0.77
N ILE A 31 9.84 13.23 0.55
CA ILE A 31 9.58 12.16 1.52
C ILE A 31 8.16 12.32 2.06
N LEU A 32 7.28 11.36 1.80
CA LEU A 32 5.98 11.23 2.44
C LEU A 32 6.11 10.29 3.64
N SER A 33 5.88 10.81 4.85
CA SER A 33 6.09 10.07 6.10
C SER A 33 4.77 9.82 6.83
N TYR A 34 4.30 8.58 6.81
CA TYR A 34 3.09 8.11 7.50
C TYR A 34 3.47 7.48 8.84
N ASP A 35 3.49 8.29 9.91
CA ASP A 35 3.95 7.90 11.25
C ASP A 35 5.32 7.18 11.24
N ALA A 36 6.22 7.65 10.35
CA ALA A 36 7.51 7.02 10.08
C ALA A 36 8.67 8.02 10.22
N ALA A 37 8.57 8.92 11.21
CA ALA A 37 9.52 10.02 11.40
C ALA A 37 10.98 9.56 11.52
N ARG A 38 11.22 8.39 12.11
CA ARG A 38 12.57 7.80 12.19
C ARG A 38 13.14 7.49 10.80
N VAL A 39 12.39 6.77 9.96
CA VAL A 39 12.82 6.42 8.59
C VAL A 39 13.00 7.69 7.76
N ALA A 40 12.07 8.63 7.87
CA ALA A 40 12.17 9.92 7.19
C ALA A 40 13.42 10.71 7.61
N GLY A 41 13.76 10.71 8.90
CA GLY A 41 14.96 11.36 9.43
C GLY A 41 16.26 10.69 8.99
N GLU A 42 16.30 9.36 8.95
CA GLU A 42 17.44 8.59 8.44
C GLU A 42 17.67 8.87 6.93
N TRP A 43 16.60 8.89 6.13
CA TRP A 43 16.69 9.31 4.72
C TRP A 43 17.10 10.77 4.55
N GLY A 44 16.51 11.69 5.32
CA GLY A 44 16.86 13.12 5.27
C GLY A 44 18.34 13.35 5.56
N SER A 45 18.86 12.73 6.63
CA SER A 45 20.27 12.81 6.99
C SER A 45 21.19 12.26 5.90
N SER A 46 20.79 11.16 5.25
CA SER A 46 21.54 10.57 4.14
C SER A 46 21.55 11.47 2.91
N LEU A 47 20.41 12.10 2.57
CA LEU A 47 20.28 13.03 1.46
C LEU A 47 21.08 14.33 1.72
N ASP A 48 21.05 14.86 2.94
CA ASP A 48 21.85 16.02 3.35
C ASP A 48 23.35 15.76 3.20
N ALA A 49 23.82 14.59 3.66
CA ALA A 49 25.21 14.19 3.51
C ALA A 49 25.67 14.10 2.04
N GLN A 50 24.72 13.92 1.12
CA GLN A 50 24.95 13.83 -0.32
C GLN A 50 24.65 15.15 -1.06
N GLY A 51 24.21 16.19 -0.33
CA GLY A 51 23.83 17.48 -0.92
C GLY A 51 22.55 17.44 -1.77
N VAL A 52 21.70 16.43 -1.59
CA VAL A 52 20.46 16.28 -2.34
C VAL A 52 19.34 17.07 -1.67
N ARG A 53 18.74 18.01 -2.42
CA ARG A 53 17.61 18.79 -1.93
C ARG A 53 16.42 17.88 -1.67
N HIS A 54 15.82 18.00 -0.48
CA HIS A 54 14.67 17.19 -0.15
C HIS A 54 13.65 17.95 0.70
N ARG A 55 12.42 17.44 0.70
CA ARG A 55 11.32 17.91 1.56
C ARG A 55 10.71 16.72 2.29
N VAL A 56 10.33 16.92 3.55
CA VAL A 56 9.61 15.92 4.33
C VAL A 56 8.18 16.41 4.56
N LEU A 57 7.20 15.62 4.14
CA LEU A 57 5.78 15.87 4.31
C LEU A 57 5.22 14.80 5.26
N PRO A 58 4.97 15.15 6.53
CA PRO A 58 4.36 14.22 7.47
C PRO A 58 2.87 14.06 7.17
N PHE A 59 2.40 12.83 7.25
CA PHE A 59 1.00 12.46 7.17
C PHE A 59 0.62 11.67 8.41
N THR A 60 -0.58 11.94 8.91
CA THR A 60 -1.23 11.00 9.81
C THR A 60 -1.73 9.83 8.95
N PRO A 61 -1.40 8.57 9.30
CA PRO A 61 -1.95 7.41 8.61
C PRO A 61 -3.47 7.54 8.47
N ALA A 62 -4.02 7.27 7.28
CA ALA A 62 -5.47 7.21 7.04
C ALA A 62 -6.12 5.97 7.71
N GLY A 63 -5.44 5.45 8.73
CA GLY A 63 -5.37 4.06 9.12
C GLY A 63 -5.04 3.86 10.60
N SER A 64 -5.39 4.81 11.46
CA SER A 64 -5.82 4.40 12.79
C SER A 64 -7.19 3.71 12.63
N PHE A 65 -7.17 2.46 12.15
CA PHE A 65 -8.27 1.71 11.49
C PHE A 65 -9.42 1.30 12.43
N ALA A 66 -9.91 2.20 13.29
CA ALA A 66 -11.13 2.00 14.09
C ALA A 66 -11.88 3.29 14.46
N ALA A 67 -11.33 4.48 14.18
CA ALA A 67 -11.89 5.74 14.69
C ALA A 67 -12.00 6.78 13.57
N GLY A 68 -13.09 6.73 12.81
CA GLY A 68 -13.39 7.76 11.82
C GLY A 68 -14.59 7.39 10.94
N SER A 69 -15.47 8.35 10.72
CA SER A 69 -16.55 8.25 9.75
C SER A 69 -16.00 8.06 8.33
N GLN A 70 -16.83 7.53 7.42
CA GLN A 70 -16.49 7.44 5.99
C GLN A 70 -16.08 8.81 5.41
N ARG A 71 -16.79 9.87 5.81
CA ARG A 71 -16.52 11.23 5.37
C ARG A 71 -15.12 11.72 5.76
N GLU A 72 -14.68 11.45 6.98
CA GLU A 72 -13.33 11.84 7.44
C GLU A 72 -12.24 11.12 6.64
N ARG A 73 -12.47 9.84 6.33
CA ARG A 73 -11.57 9.07 5.46
C ARG A 73 -11.50 9.64 4.05
N ASP A 74 -12.64 9.98 3.45
CA ASP A 74 -12.70 10.56 2.11
C ASP A 74 -11.96 11.91 2.04
N VAL A 75 -12.10 12.75 3.07
CA VAL A 75 -11.38 14.02 3.17
C VAL A 75 -9.87 13.81 3.30
N ALA A 76 -9.43 12.87 4.14
CA ALA A 76 -8.01 12.55 4.28
C ALA A 76 -7.40 12.04 2.96
N LEU A 77 -8.10 11.12 2.28
CA LEU A 77 -7.67 10.61 0.97
C LEU A 77 -7.61 11.71 -0.10
N ALA A 78 -8.55 12.65 -0.09
CA ALA A 78 -8.54 13.79 -0.99
C ALA A 78 -7.34 14.71 -0.72
N GLU A 79 -7.00 14.94 0.55
CA GLU A 79 -5.84 15.76 0.93
C GLU A 79 -4.51 15.12 0.52
N GLU A 80 -4.36 13.82 0.75
CA GLU A 80 -3.19 13.05 0.31
C GLU A 80 -3.04 13.13 -1.21
N ARG A 81 -4.13 12.92 -1.97
CA ARG A 81 -4.12 13.01 -3.43
C ARG A 81 -3.73 14.41 -3.92
N ARG A 82 -4.28 15.45 -3.30
CA ARG A 82 -3.95 16.85 -3.64
C ARG A 82 -2.48 17.15 -3.36
N THR A 83 -1.97 16.72 -2.22
CA THR A 83 -0.56 16.92 -1.87
C THR A 83 0.35 16.21 -2.85
N LEU A 84 0.08 14.94 -3.16
CA LEU A 84 0.86 14.19 -4.14
C LEU A 84 0.82 14.88 -5.51
N ALA A 85 -0.36 15.34 -5.98
CA ALA A 85 -0.47 16.05 -7.25
C ALA A 85 0.40 17.31 -7.29
N VAL A 86 0.40 18.12 -6.23
CA VAL A 86 1.26 19.31 -6.12
C VAL A 86 2.75 18.95 -6.18
N GLU A 87 3.16 17.84 -5.56
CA GLU A 87 4.56 17.39 -5.60
C GLU A 87 4.96 16.88 -6.99
N VAL A 88 4.05 16.19 -7.68
CA VAL A 88 4.25 15.74 -9.07
C VAL A 88 4.35 16.93 -10.02
N GLU A 89 3.53 17.97 -9.86
CA GLU A 89 3.61 19.21 -10.65
C GLU A 89 4.94 19.96 -10.45
N ARG A 90 5.55 19.81 -9.27
CA ARG A 90 6.86 20.40 -8.94
C ARG A 90 8.04 19.48 -9.31
N ALA A 91 7.78 18.28 -9.79
CA ALA A 91 8.81 17.31 -10.09
C ALA A 91 9.73 17.82 -11.21
N VAL A 92 11.01 17.53 -11.07
CA VAL A 92 12.05 17.82 -12.05
C VAL A 92 12.63 16.50 -12.58
N VAL A 93 13.35 16.55 -13.70
CA VAL A 93 14.12 15.39 -14.16
C VAL A 93 15.07 14.94 -13.04
N GLY A 94 15.02 13.65 -12.70
CA GLY A 94 15.78 13.09 -11.58
C GLY A 94 15.11 13.26 -10.21
N TRP A 95 13.82 13.64 -10.16
CA TRP A 95 13.06 13.64 -8.91
C TRP A 95 12.77 12.21 -8.42
N ARG A 96 12.69 12.03 -7.10
CA ARG A 96 12.31 10.77 -6.45
C ARG A 96 11.25 11.00 -5.38
N LEU A 97 10.25 10.12 -5.36
CA LEU A 97 9.26 10.04 -4.30
C LEU A 97 9.67 8.95 -3.31
N LEU A 98 9.91 9.34 -2.07
CA LEU A 98 10.24 8.45 -0.97
C LEU A 98 8.98 8.29 -0.10
N ILE A 99 8.53 7.06 0.16
CA ILE A 99 7.32 6.78 0.94
C ILE A 99 7.68 5.90 2.12
N ALA A 100 7.46 6.40 3.34
CA ALA A 100 7.71 5.66 4.57
C ALA A 100 6.42 5.50 5.40
N GLY A 101 6.15 4.28 5.88
CA GLY A 101 4.96 4.01 6.69
C GLY A 101 4.63 2.53 6.86
N ALA A 102 3.48 2.24 7.48
CA ALA A 102 2.93 0.90 7.50
C ALA A 102 2.52 0.45 6.09
N LEU A 103 2.54 -0.86 5.85
CA LEU A 103 2.33 -1.44 4.51
C LEU A 103 1.02 -0.98 3.84
N ALA A 104 -0.07 -0.84 4.61
CA ALA A 104 -1.34 -0.36 4.08
C ALA A 104 -1.25 1.06 3.50
N ASP A 105 -0.59 1.99 4.20
CA ASP A 105 -0.40 3.36 3.71
C ASP A 105 0.56 3.39 2.53
N VAL A 106 1.68 2.65 2.64
CA VAL A 106 2.69 2.58 1.58
C VAL A 106 2.09 2.04 0.28
N LEU A 107 1.33 0.95 0.32
CA LEU A 107 0.68 0.38 -0.86
C LEU A 107 -0.33 1.34 -1.48
N ARG A 108 -1.17 1.97 -0.65
CA ARG A 108 -2.18 2.94 -1.07
C ARG A 108 -1.54 4.13 -1.77
N VAL A 109 -0.54 4.74 -1.16
CA VAL A 109 0.12 5.94 -1.69
C VAL A 109 0.95 5.60 -2.92
N ARG A 110 1.60 4.43 -2.94
CA ARG A 110 2.27 3.94 -4.15
C ARG A 110 1.27 3.76 -5.31
N ALA A 111 0.09 3.21 -5.05
CA ALA A 111 -0.94 3.09 -6.09
C ALA A 111 -1.38 4.46 -6.62
N LEU A 112 -1.55 5.46 -5.75
CA LEU A 112 -1.83 6.84 -6.15
C LEU A 112 -0.69 7.43 -6.99
N ALA A 113 0.57 7.24 -6.58
CA ALA A 113 1.75 7.68 -7.33
C ALA A 113 1.80 7.10 -8.74
N LEU A 114 1.58 5.79 -8.88
CA LEU A 114 1.54 5.13 -10.19
C LEU A 114 0.39 5.66 -11.05
N GLN A 115 -0.79 5.89 -10.47
CA GLN A 115 -1.92 6.50 -11.18
C GLN A 115 -1.66 7.95 -11.62
N SER A 116 -0.80 8.67 -10.89
CA SER A 116 -0.31 10.01 -11.25
C SER A 116 0.81 9.99 -12.30
N GLY A 117 1.20 8.82 -12.81
CA GLY A 117 2.16 8.68 -13.89
C GLY A 117 3.60 8.38 -13.46
N LEU A 118 3.87 8.20 -12.16
CA LEU A 118 5.21 7.82 -11.69
C LEU A 118 5.56 6.40 -12.12
N MET A 119 6.83 6.19 -12.40
CA MET A 119 7.40 4.86 -12.60
C MET A 119 7.89 4.27 -11.28
N ASP A 120 7.94 2.94 -11.18
CA ASP A 120 8.49 2.28 -9.99
C ASP A 120 9.94 2.68 -9.69
N ALA A 121 10.72 3.00 -10.71
CA ALA A 121 12.10 3.48 -10.55
C ALA A 121 12.19 4.88 -9.91
N GLU A 122 11.08 5.64 -9.89
CA GLU A 122 11.01 6.96 -9.26
C GLU A 122 10.52 6.89 -7.82
N ILE A 123 10.14 5.70 -7.34
CA ILE A 123 9.56 5.47 -6.02
C ILE A 123 10.52 4.66 -5.15
N VAL A 124 10.83 5.17 -3.97
CA VAL A 124 11.65 4.52 -2.94
C VAL A 124 10.77 4.23 -1.73
N ILE A 125 10.84 3.01 -1.21
CA ILE A 125 9.91 2.48 -0.21
C ILE A 125 10.60 2.21 1.13
N GLY A 126 9.92 2.59 2.21
CA GLY A 126 10.28 2.29 3.60
C GLY A 126 9.09 1.75 4.38
N THR A 127 8.94 0.42 4.46
CA THR A 127 7.87 -0.21 5.24
C THR A 127 8.30 -0.41 6.70
N THR A 128 7.55 0.18 7.64
CA THR A 128 7.81 0.06 9.10
C THR A 128 7.10 -1.14 9.72
N SER A 129 6.03 -1.62 9.09
CA SER A 129 5.25 -2.79 9.51
C SER A 129 4.51 -3.39 8.32
N VAL A 130 4.38 -4.71 8.30
CA VAL A 130 3.67 -5.48 7.26
C VAL A 130 2.50 -6.30 7.82
N LYS A 131 2.13 -6.07 9.09
CA LYS A 131 1.11 -6.86 9.80
C LYS A 131 -0.32 -6.56 9.35
N VAL A 132 -0.57 -5.33 8.93
CA VAL A 132 -1.89 -4.84 8.52
C VAL A 132 -1.85 -4.61 7.02
N ILE A 133 -2.75 -5.30 6.30
CA ILE A 133 -2.80 -5.29 4.84
C ILE A 133 -4.17 -4.82 4.35
N PRO A 134 -4.22 -4.06 3.24
CA PRO A 134 -5.44 -3.79 2.50
C PRO A 134 -5.76 -4.98 1.59
N VAL A 135 -7.00 -5.48 1.65
CA VAL A 135 -7.50 -6.58 0.83
C VAL A 135 -8.73 -6.12 0.05
N THR A 136 -8.63 -6.08 -1.28
CA THR A 136 -9.76 -5.76 -2.16
C THR A 136 -10.53 -7.03 -2.50
N CYS A 137 -11.84 -7.00 -2.26
CA CYS A 137 -12.77 -8.06 -2.62
C CYS A 137 -12.94 -8.15 -4.15
N ALA A 138 -12.73 -9.32 -4.73
CA ALA A 138 -12.99 -9.59 -6.15
C ALA A 138 -14.48 -9.52 -6.52
N HIS A 139 -15.38 -9.62 -5.53
CA HIS A 139 -16.82 -9.62 -5.76
C HIS A 139 -17.43 -8.22 -5.75
N CYS A 140 -17.21 -7.43 -4.68
CA CYS A 140 -17.85 -6.13 -4.50
C CYS A 140 -16.89 -4.93 -4.55
N GLU A 141 -15.60 -5.18 -4.83
CA GLU A 141 -14.53 -4.18 -4.90
C GLU A 141 -14.24 -3.39 -3.61
N ALA A 142 -14.99 -3.63 -2.53
CA ALA A 142 -14.69 -3.07 -1.23
C ALA A 142 -13.30 -3.51 -0.75
N THR A 143 -12.54 -2.57 -0.19
CA THR A 143 -11.23 -2.84 0.40
C THR A 143 -11.35 -2.90 1.91
N THR A 144 -10.95 -4.05 2.48
CA THR A 144 -10.93 -4.29 3.93
C THR A 144 -9.49 -4.20 4.40
N VAL A 145 -9.20 -3.32 5.34
CA VAL A 145 -7.87 -3.24 5.96
C VAL A 145 -7.90 -4.02 7.26
N THR A 146 -7.02 -5.02 7.37
CA THR A 146 -7.06 -5.98 8.47
C THR A 146 -5.69 -6.55 8.78
N GLN A 147 -5.52 -7.08 9.99
CA GLN A 147 -4.35 -7.84 10.34
C GLN A 147 -4.46 -9.25 9.74
N ALA A 148 -3.74 -9.48 8.64
CA ALA A 148 -3.74 -10.75 7.92
C ALA A 148 -2.47 -10.91 7.08
N ALA A 149 -2.24 -12.12 6.61
CA ALA A 149 -1.23 -12.49 5.64
C ALA A 149 -1.87 -13.20 4.44
N ALA A 150 -1.10 -13.38 3.36
CA ALA A 150 -1.53 -14.22 2.25
C ALA A 150 -1.84 -15.65 2.72
N ALA A 151 -2.77 -16.32 2.02
CA ALA A 151 -3.37 -17.61 2.36
C ALA A 151 -4.21 -17.66 3.65
N GLN A 152 -4.54 -16.51 4.27
CA GLN A 152 -5.50 -16.45 5.37
C GLN A 152 -6.90 -16.08 4.87
N VAL A 153 -7.94 -16.46 5.63
CA VAL A 153 -9.32 -16.08 5.36
C VAL A 153 -9.72 -14.88 6.23
N ILE A 154 -10.35 -13.89 5.61
CA ILE A 154 -10.88 -12.68 6.28
C ILE A 154 -12.35 -12.47 5.92
N THR A 155 -13.08 -11.68 6.70
CA THR A 155 -14.45 -11.26 6.33
C THR A 155 -14.40 -9.96 5.54
N CYS A 156 -15.07 -9.92 4.38
CA CYS A 156 -15.19 -8.70 3.59
C CYS A 156 -16.00 -7.63 4.35
N GLY A 157 -15.44 -6.45 4.59
CA GLY A 157 -16.17 -5.32 5.19
C GLY A 157 -17.31 -4.76 4.34
N GLY A 158 -17.38 -5.09 3.04
CA GLY A 158 -18.45 -4.67 2.13
C GLY A 158 -19.59 -5.68 2.04
N CYS A 159 -19.32 -6.86 1.47
CA CYS A 159 -20.35 -7.87 1.21
C CYS A 159 -20.42 -9.00 2.26
N GLN A 160 -19.61 -8.94 3.32
CA GLN A 160 -19.57 -9.91 4.43
C GLN A 160 -19.22 -11.35 4.06
N LEU A 161 -18.83 -11.62 2.81
CA LEU A 161 -18.38 -12.94 2.39
C LEU A 161 -16.98 -13.25 2.94
N PRO A 162 -16.67 -14.51 3.28
CA PRO A 162 -15.31 -14.93 3.62
C PRO A 162 -14.43 -14.83 2.37
N LEU A 163 -13.25 -14.22 2.51
CA LEU A 163 -12.28 -14.02 1.44
C LEU A 163 -10.98 -14.72 1.77
N LEU A 164 -10.50 -15.60 0.89
CA LEU A 164 -9.13 -16.10 0.92
C LEU A 164 -8.20 -15.04 0.32
N VAL A 165 -7.21 -14.59 1.10
CA VAL A 165 -6.22 -13.59 0.68
C VAL A 165 -5.24 -14.26 -0.28
N HIS A 166 -5.28 -13.86 -1.56
CA HIS A 166 -4.41 -14.40 -2.58
C HIS A 166 -2.98 -13.86 -2.47
N HIS A 167 -2.01 -14.60 -3.02
CA HIS A 167 -0.60 -14.18 -3.12
C HIS A 167 -0.37 -13.17 -4.26
N HIS A 168 -1.29 -12.23 -4.42
CA HIS A 168 -1.23 -11.20 -5.45
C HIS A 168 -1.53 -9.83 -4.88
N VAL A 169 -0.64 -8.87 -5.12
CA VAL A 169 -0.85 -7.45 -4.79
C VAL A 169 -1.10 -6.70 -6.09
N SER A 170 -2.29 -6.12 -6.19
CA SER A 170 -2.64 -5.24 -7.31
C SER A 170 -1.84 -3.95 -7.20
N ARG A 171 -1.00 -3.69 -8.20
CA ARG A 171 -0.26 -2.42 -8.34
C ARG A 171 -1.20 -1.23 -8.48
N LEU A 172 -2.31 -1.42 -9.20
CA LEU A 172 -3.29 -0.37 -9.47
C LEU A 172 -4.11 -0.02 -8.22
N LYS A 173 -4.55 -1.03 -7.46
CA LYS A 173 -5.38 -0.82 -6.26
C LYS A 173 -4.57 -0.59 -4.99
N GLY A 174 -3.30 -0.97 -4.96
CA GLY A 174 -2.48 -0.92 -3.75
C GLY A 174 -3.01 -1.86 -2.68
N ALA A 175 -3.45 -3.05 -3.08
CA ALA A 175 -4.11 -4.00 -2.18
C ALA A 175 -3.90 -5.45 -2.63
N PHE A 176 -3.92 -6.35 -1.65
CA PHE A 176 -4.00 -7.79 -1.90
C PHE A 176 -5.37 -8.12 -2.53
N LEU A 177 -5.41 -9.11 -3.41
CA LEU A 177 -6.66 -9.62 -3.94
C LEU A 177 -7.27 -10.64 -2.97
N GLY A 178 -8.52 -10.43 -2.56
CA GLY A 178 -9.31 -11.42 -1.83
C GLY A 178 -10.42 -11.97 -2.72
N TYR A 179 -10.50 -13.30 -2.84
CA TYR A 179 -11.61 -13.97 -3.54
C TYR A 179 -12.42 -14.81 -2.56
N LYS A 180 -13.69 -15.08 -2.89
CA LYS A 180 -14.59 -15.86 -2.03
C LYS A 180 -13.91 -17.17 -1.62
N ASN A 181 -13.87 -17.46 -0.32
CA ASN A 181 -13.48 -18.79 0.15
C ASN A 181 -14.48 -19.82 -0.42
N ASP A 182 -13.98 -20.92 -0.98
CA ASP A 182 -14.82 -21.92 -1.68
C ASP A 182 -15.43 -21.36 -2.98
N ALA A 183 -14.62 -20.66 -3.78
CA ALA A 183 -15.02 -20.17 -5.10
C ALA A 183 -15.07 -21.29 -6.15
N GLU A 184 -14.32 -22.37 -5.92
CA GLU A 184 -14.23 -23.57 -6.74
C GLU A 184 -15.44 -24.50 -6.57
N VAL A 185 -16.23 -24.32 -5.50
CA VAL A 185 -17.45 -25.09 -5.28
C VAL A 185 -18.56 -24.54 -6.17
N SER A 186 -18.83 -25.24 -7.27
CA SER A 186 -20.00 -24.98 -8.11
C SER A 186 -21.30 -25.28 -7.35
N VAL A 187 -22.33 -24.44 -7.51
CA VAL A 187 -23.64 -24.57 -6.85
C VAL A 187 -24.51 -25.70 -7.45
N SER A 188 -23.89 -26.82 -7.81
CA SER A 188 -24.58 -28.01 -8.31
C SER A 188 -24.27 -29.18 -7.40
N ASP A 189 -24.92 -29.19 -6.22
CA ASP A 189 -25.23 -30.38 -5.41
C ASP A 189 -26.17 -29.99 -4.26
N SER A 190 -27.28 -29.34 -4.61
CA SER A 190 -28.48 -29.34 -3.76
C SER A 190 -29.62 -30.01 -4.54
N GLU A 191 -29.53 -31.32 -4.67
CA GLU A 191 -30.70 -32.12 -5.01
C GLU A 191 -31.67 -32.01 -3.82
N GLY A 192 -32.85 -31.48 -4.10
CA GLY A 192 -33.88 -31.13 -3.11
C GLY A 192 -34.48 -32.34 -2.39
N PRO A 193 -35.36 -32.09 -1.39
CA PRO A 193 -35.90 -33.14 -0.55
C PRO A 193 -36.88 -34.04 -1.32
N ARG A 194 -36.78 -35.36 -1.10
CA ARG A 194 -37.91 -36.28 -1.23
C ARG A 194 -38.21 -36.88 0.14
#